data_AF-A0A3C0ZYY6-F1
#
_entry.id   AF-A0A3C0ZYY6-F1
#
_cell.length_a   1.000
_cell.length_b   1.000
_cell.length_c   1.000
_cell.angle_alpha   90.00
_cell.angle_beta   90.00
_cell.angle_gamma   90.00
#
_symmetry.space_group_name_H-M   'P 1'
#
loop_
_entity.id
_entity.type
_entity.pdbx_description
1 polymer ?
#
loop_
_entity_poly.entity_id
_entity_poly.type
_entity_poly.pdbx_seq_one_letter_code
_entity_poly.pdbx_strand_id
1 'polypeptide(L)'
;MKDRLPISLDTLLLQRVEPQGSAMLSPNGREGRNARQRGAILLGEWMWVGKWLLLLLALIGLPYLVAFLFPPEGMTFLGSFGNPDDTSAYLSAMREGARGGWLRHYPFTSEPHGPALYFPFYISLGKLFGPSLAVFHGARLACTL
;
A
#
# COMPACT_ATOMS: atom_id res chain seq x y z
N MET A 1 42.20 -41.27 25.18
CA MET A 1 42.63 -41.81 23.87
C MET A 1 41.67 -41.23 22.84
N LYS A 2 42.00 -40.24 21.98
CA LYS A 2 42.96 -40.32 20.85
C LYS A 2 42.76 -41.65 20.11
N ASP A 3 42.31 -41.74 18.87
CA ASP A 3 42.72 -41.03 17.64
C ASP A 3 41.59 -41.19 16.58
N ARG A 4 41.22 -40.15 15.83
CA ARG A 4 41.72 -39.73 14.50
C ARG A 4 41.63 -40.79 13.38
N LEU A 5 40.86 -40.38 12.36
CA LEU A 5 40.65 -40.90 11.00
C LEU A 5 41.91 -41.43 10.32
N PRO A 6 41.74 -42.28 9.29
CA PRO A 6 42.59 -42.11 8.12
C PRO A 6 41.87 -42.31 6.76
N ILE A 7 42.39 -41.61 5.75
CA ILE A 7 42.32 -41.86 4.27
C ILE A 7 41.15 -41.20 3.52
N SER A 8 41.32 -40.45 2.42
CA SER A 8 42.47 -39.79 1.75
C SER A 8 41.90 -38.77 0.74
N LEU A 9 42.64 -37.71 0.40
CA LEU A 9 42.24 -36.64 -0.55
C LEU A 9 42.35 -37.05 -2.04
N ASP A 10 42.68 -38.30 -2.33
CA ASP A 10 42.84 -38.82 -3.70
C ASP A 10 41.50 -39.08 -4.41
N THR A 11 40.39 -39.11 -3.68
CA THR A 11 39.04 -39.33 -4.23
C THR A 11 38.51 -38.13 -5.03
N LEU A 12 39.15 -36.96 -4.93
CA LEU A 12 38.59 -35.71 -5.44
C LEU A 12 39.05 -35.28 -6.83
N LEU A 13 40.08 -35.89 -7.42
CA LEU A 13 40.58 -35.43 -8.73
C LEU A 13 41.20 -36.56 -9.55
N LEU A 14 40.36 -37.35 -10.23
CA LEU A 14 40.49 -37.70 -11.66
C LEU A 14 39.73 -38.99 -11.99
N GLN A 15 39.22 -39.01 -13.23
CA GLN A 15 38.65 -40.13 -13.99
C GLN A 15 37.13 -40.29 -13.79
N ARG A 16 36.28 -40.07 -14.80
CA ARG A 16 36.49 -40.19 -16.24
C ARG A 16 35.33 -39.53 -16.98
N VAL A 17 35.65 -38.68 -17.94
CA VAL A 17 34.71 -38.22 -18.97
C VAL A 17 34.44 -39.39 -19.91
N GLU A 18 33.18 -39.81 -20.03
CA GLU A 18 32.71 -40.64 -21.15
C GLU A 18 31.74 -39.80 -21.97
N PRO A 19 32.04 -39.49 -23.24
CA PRO A 19 31.10 -38.86 -24.14
C PRO A 19 30.39 -39.89 -25.04
N GLN A 20 29.09 -39.65 -25.20
CA GLN A 20 28.22 -40.05 -26.32
C GLN A 20 27.63 -41.47 -26.33
N GLY A 21 26.29 -41.51 -26.28
CA GLY A 21 25.52 -42.70 -26.59
C GLY A 21 24.02 -42.54 -26.34
N SER A 22 23.33 -41.89 -27.27
CA SER A 22 21.97 -42.25 -27.71
C SER A 22 20.81 -42.11 -26.71
N ALA A 23 20.06 -41.02 -26.89
CA ALA A 23 18.59 -40.96 -26.82
C ALA A 23 17.89 -41.98 -25.90
N MET A 24 17.71 -41.61 -24.62
CA MET A 24 16.59 -42.11 -23.84
C MET A 24 15.66 -40.93 -23.56
N LEU A 25 14.67 -40.78 -24.43
CA LEU A 25 13.54 -39.88 -24.27
C LEU A 25 12.94 -40.09 -22.88
N SER A 26 13.09 -39.11 -21.99
CA SER A 26 12.30 -39.04 -20.76
C SER A 26 10.82 -39.03 -21.17
N PRO A 27 10.01 -40.06 -20.84
CA PRO A 27 8.63 -40.17 -21.30
C PRO A 27 7.68 -39.31 -20.46
N ASN A 28 8.19 -38.30 -19.75
CA ASN A 28 7.38 -37.48 -18.88
C ASN A 28 7.29 -36.06 -19.45
N GLY A 29 6.45 -35.90 -20.47
CA GLY A 29 5.96 -34.60 -20.98
C GLY A 29 5.17 -33.78 -19.94
N ARG A 30 5.38 -34.01 -18.64
CA ARG A 30 4.82 -33.27 -17.51
C ARG A 30 5.65 -32.03 -17.19
N GLU A 31 6.97 -32.05 -17.37
CA GLU A 31 7.83 -30.89 -17.05
C GLU A 31 7.65 -29.71 -18.02
N GLY A 32 7.55 -29.97 -19.32
CA GLY A 32 7.27 -28.94 -20.33
C GLY A 32 5.86 -28.33 -20.22
N ARG A 33 4.90 -29.08 -19.68
CA ARG A 33 3.55 -28.57 -19.37
C ARG A 33 3.57 -27.62 -18.16
N ASN A 34 4.32 -27.95 -17.12
CA ASN A 34 4.42 -27.14 -15.91
C ASN A 34 5.11 -25.78 -16.14
N ALA A 35 6.15 -25.71 -16.99
CA ALA A 35 6.80 -24.44 -17.32
C ALA A 35 5.90 -23.51 -18.16
N ARG A 36 5.10 -24.08 -19.07
CA ARG A 36 4.12 -23.35 -19.89
C ARG A 36 2.91 -22.88 -19.09
N GLN A 37 2.51 -23.64 -18.05
CA GLN A 37 1.43 -23.29 -17.13
C GLN A 37 1.82 -22.17 -16.14
N ARG A 38 3.10 -22.01 -15.79
CA ARG A 38 3.57 -20.95 -14.89
C ARG A 38 3.63 -19.56 -15.54
N GLY A 39 3.78 -19.48 -16.86
CA GLY A 39 3.88 -18.22 -17.62
C GLY A 39 2.55 -17.62 -18.06
N ALA A 40 1.44 -18.34 -17.87
CA ALA A 40 0.11 -17.90 -18.23
C ALA A 40 -0.75 -17.85 -16.96
N ILE A 41 -0.49 -16.86 -16.09
CA ILE A 41 -1.56 -16.35 -15.23
C ILE A 41 -2.63 -15.86 -16.19
N LEU A 42 -3.67 -16.67 -16.38
CA LEU A 42 -4.65 -16.48 -17.45
C LEU A 42 -5.33 -15.12 -17.21
N LEU A 43 -5.63 -14.37 -18.28
CA LEU A 43 -6.39 -13.11 -18.14
C LEU A 43 -7.65 -13.28 -17.28
N GLY A 44 -8.25 -14.48 -17.28
CA GLY A 44 -9.38 -14.82 -16.42
C GLY A 44 -9.10 -14.76 -14.91
N GLU A 45 -7.90 -15.11 -14.45
CA GLU A 45 -7.52 -15.02 -13.03
C GLU A 45 -7.36 -13.55 -12.61
N TRP A 46 -6.72 -12.73 -13.46
CA TRP A 46 -6.64 -11.28 -13.24
C TRP A 46 -8.01 -10.60 -13.28
N MET A 47 -8.92 -11.03 -14.17
CA MET A 47 -10.30 -10.54 -14.17
C MET A 47 -11.07 -10.95 -12.91
N TRP A 48 -10.83 -12.15 -12.38
CA TRP A 48 -11.43 -12.60 -11.13
C TRP A 48 -10.92 -11.77 -9.94
N VAL A 49 -9.61 -11.57 -9.83
CA VAL A 49 -8.99 -10.68 -8.83
C VAL A 49 -9.53 -9.25 -8.97
N GLY A 50 -9.58 -8.73 -10.20
CA GLY A 50 -10.09 -7.39 -10.48
C GLY A 50 -11.56 -7.21 -10.08
N LYS A 51 -12.41 -8.23 -10.30
CA LYS A 51 -13.81 -8.21 -9.84
C LYS A 51 -13.92 -8.14 -8.32
N TRP A 52 -13.16 -8.96 -7.59
CA TRP A 52 -13.19 -8.94 -6.13
C TRP A 52 -12.58 -7.66 -5.57
N LEU A 53 -11.50 -7.17 -6.17
CA LEU A 53 -10.92 -5.87 -5.82
C LEU A 53 -11.94 -4.75 -6.00
N LEU A 54 -12.61 -4.70 -7.16
CA LEU A 54 -13.64 -3.70 -7.43
C LEU A 54 -14.81 -3.80 -6.45
N LEU A 55 -15.26 -5.03 -6.14
CA LEU A 55 -16.32 -5.26 -5.16
C LEU A 55 -15.92 -4.75 -3.76
N LEU A 56 -14.69 -5.03 -3.32
CA LEU A 56 -14.18 -4.56 -2.03
C LEU A 56 -14.05 -3.03 -2.00
N LEU A 57 -13.50 -2.43 -3.06
CA LEU A 57 -13.42 -0.98 -3.20
C LEU A 57 -14.81 -0.33 -3.19
N ALA A 58 -15.79 -0.94 -3.86
CA ALA A 58 -17.17 -0.47 -3.83
C ALA A 58 -17.77 -0.62 -2.43
N LEU A 59 -17.61 -1.76 -1.77
CA LEU A 59 -18.17 -1.99 -0.43
C LEU A 59 -17.59 -1.04 0.61
N ILE A 60 -16.30 -0.73 0.52
CA ILE A 60 -15.62 0.21 1.42
C ILE A 60 -15.93 1.67 1.05
N GLY A 61 -15.93 2.01 -0.24
CA GLY A 61 -16.05 3.39 -0.72
C GLY A 61 -17.48 3.92 -0.85
N LEU A 62 -18.46 3.04 -1.13
CA LEU A 62 -19.85 3.44 -1.37
C LEU A 62 -20.49 4.13 -0.14
N PRO A 63 -20.29 3.68 1.11
CA PRO A 63 -20.77 4.42 2.28
C PRO A 63 -20.24 5.85 2.35
N TYR A 64 -18.96 6.07 2.00
CA TYR A 64 -18.36 7.42 1.97
C TYR A 64 -18.95 8.27 0.85
N LEU A 65 -19.18 7.68 -0.33
CA LEU A 65 -19.81 8.36 -1.46
C LEU A 65 -21.23 8.80 -1.12
N VAL A 66 -22.02 7.90 -0.48
CA VAL A 66 -23.39 8.21 -0.04
C VAL A 66 -23.38 9.34 0.99
N ALA A 67 -22.52 9.29 2.01
CA ALA A 67 -22.44 10.37 3.00
C ALA A 67 -22.00 11.70 2.40
N PHE A 68 -21.12 11.68 1.39
CA PHE A 68 -20.69 12.88 0.70
C PHE A 68 -21.78 13.51 -0.17
N LEU A 69 -22.57 12.69 -0.89
CA LEU A 69 -23.60 13.16 -1.82
C LEU A 69 -24.94 13.46 -1.14
N PHE A 70 -25.25 12.79 -0.03
CA PHE A 70 -26.53 12.89 0.68
C PHE A 70 -26.33 13.15 2.18
N PRO A 71 -25.67 14.25 2.58
CA PRO A 71 -25.57 14.60 3.99
C PRO A 71 -26.95 15.02 4.54
N PRO A 72 -27.22 14.83 5.84
CA PRO A 72 -28.40 15.40 6.49
C PRO A 72 -28.50 16.92 6.31
N GLU A 73 -29.72 17.46 6.38
CA GLU A 73 -29.94 18.89 6.25
C GLU A 73 -29.11 19.71 7.26
N GLY A 74 -28.44 20.75 6.78
CA GLY A 74 -27.57 21.60 7.59
C GLY A 74 -26.22 20.99 7.96
N MET A 75 -25.92 19.75 7.52
CA MET A 75 -24.65 19.09 7.79
C MET A 75 -23.79 18.95 6.53
N THR A 76 -22.47 18.82 6.74
CA THR A 76 -21.52 18.51 5.68
C THR A 76 -20.67 17.32 6.10
N PHE A 77 -20.46 16.37 5.19
CA PHE A 77 -19.59 15.25 5.47
C PHE A 77 -18.12 15.67 5.33
N LEU A 78 -17.35 15.54 6.40
CA LEU A 78 -15.94 15.95 6.46
C LEU A 78 -14.97 14.89 5.90
N GLY A 79 -15.47 13.81 5.30
CA GLY A 79 -14.66 12.81 4.61
C GLY A 79 -14.22 11.63 5.49
N SER A 80 -14.56 11.59 6.78
CA SER A 80 -14.20 10.45 7.65
C SER A 80 -15.35 10.03 8.57
N PHE A 81 -15.61 8.72 8.62
CA PHE A 81 -16.46 8.11 9.65
C PHE A 81 -15.68 7.79 10.93
N GLY A 82 -14.39 7.47 10.81
CA GLY A 82 -13.51 7.22 11.96
C GLY A 82 -12.84 8.52 12.41
N ASN A 83 -12.91 8.84 13.70
CA ASN A 83 -12.34 10.05 14.31
C ASN A 83 -12.64 11.34 13.52
N PRO A 84 -13.92 11.75 13.43
CA PRO A 84 -14.29 13.00 12.76
C PRO A 84 -13.63 14.24 13.37
N ASP A 85 -13.32 14.21 14.68
CA ASP A 85 -12.66 15.29 15.39
C ASP A 85 -11.23 15.53 14.88
N ASP A 86 -10.45 14.45 14.71
CA ASP A 86 -9.10 14.53 14.14
C ASP A 86 -9.13 15.07 12.71
N THR A 87 -10.12 14.63 11.91
CA THR A 87 -10.30 15.10 10.54
C THR A 87 -10.57 16.60 10.50
N SER A 88 -11.40 17.10 11.43
CA SER A 88 -11.66 18.54 11.61
C SER A 88 -10.39 19.30 11.99
N ALA A 89 -9.56 18.71 12.86
CA ALA A 89 -8.27 19.28 13.25
C ALA A 89 -7.29 19.37 12.06
N TYR A 90 -7.20 18.35 11.20
CA TYR A 90 -6.34 18.38 10.01
C TYR A 90 -6.83 19.36 8.96
N LEU A 91 -8.14 19.40 8.68
CA LEU A 91 -8.72 20.35 7.73
C LEU A 91 -8.55 21.79 8.21
N SER A 92 -8.66 22.05 9.52
CA SER A 92 -8.37 23.38 10.08
C SER A 92 -6.90 23.77 9.91
N ALA A 93 -5.95 22.84 10.02
CA ALA A 93 -4.54 23.08 9.76
C ALA A 93 -4.27 23.39 8.27
N MET A 94 -4.91 22.66 7.34
CA MET A 94 -4.83 22.98 5.91
C MET A 94 -5.41 24.37 5.60
N ARG A 95 -6.52 24.75 6.25
CA ARG A 95 -7.11 26.10 6.10
C ARG A 95 -6.16 27.19 6.59
N GLU A 96 -5.44 26.97 7.69
CA GLU A 96 -4.42 27.91 8.15
C GLU A 96 -3.29 28.06 7.14
N GLY A 97 -2.80 26.93 6.61
CA GLY A 97 -1.79 26.92 5.56
C GLY A 97 -2.22 27.72 4.32
N ALA A 98 -3.45 27.50 3.87
CA ALA A 98 -4.04 28.20 2.72
C ALA A 98 -4.20 29.71 2.94
N ARG A 99 -4.30 30.17 4.19
CA ARG A 99 -4.30 31.60 4.55
C ARG A 99 -2.89 32.20 4.64
N GLY A 100 -1.85 31.41 4.39
CA GLY A 100 -0.46 31.85 4.49
C GLY A 100 0.16 31.66 5.88
N GLY A 101 -0.59 31.18 6.88
CA GLY A 101 -0.10 30.96 8.24
C GLY A 101 0.82 29.74 8.39
N TRP A 102 1.66 29.75 9.42
CA TRP A 102 2.48 28.62 9.86
C TRP A 102 2.18 28.24 11.32
N LEU A 103 1.92 29.24 12.17
CA LEU A 103 1.43 29.04 13.52
C LEU A 103 -0.10 29.04 13.48
N ARG A 104 -0.72 28.05 14.13
CA ARG A 104 -2.17 27.94 14.17
C ARG A 104 -2.67 28.04 15.61
N HIS A 105 -3.81 28.68 15.79
CA HIS A 105 -4.57 28.61 17.04
C HIS A 105 -5.51 27.39 16.98
N TYR A 106 -5.61 26.62 18.07
CA TYR A 106 -6.48 25.44 18.12
C TYR A 106 -7.93 25.85 18.41
N PRO A 107 -8.88 25.68 17.47
CA PRO A 107 -10.26 26.15 17.68
C PRO A 107 -11.13 25.15 18.45
N PHE A 108 -10.58 23.98 18.83
CA PHE A 108 -11.32 22.87 19.43
C PHE A 108 -11.03 22.69 20.93
N THR A 109 -10.47 23.72 21.58
CA THR A 109 -10.36 23.79 23.05
C THR A 109 -10.74 25.20 23.51
N SER A 110 -11.27 25.30 24.73
CA SER A 110 -11.57 26.56 25.39
C SER A 110 -10.40 27.07 26.26
N GLU A 111 -9.36 26.25 26.45
CA GLU A 111 -8.21 26.63 27.26
C GLU A 111 -7.45 27.78 26.62
N PRO A 112 -7.06 28.83 27.39
CA PRO A 112 -6.26 29.92 26.85
C PRO A 112 -4.89 29.44 26.40
N HIS A 113 -4.57 29.61 25.10
CA HIS A 113 -3.25 29.31 24.58
C HIS A 113 -2.89 30.19 23.38
N GLY A 114 -1.58 30.38 23.18
CA GLY A 114 -1.04 31.07 22.00
C GLY A 114 -1.14 30.22 20.73
N PRO A 115 -0.91 30.83 19.55
CA PRO A 115 -0.67 30.09 18.33
C PRO A 115 0.61 29.25 18.42
N ALA A 116 0.59 28.03 17.89
CA ALA A 116 1.74 27.13 17.89
C ALA A 116 1.90 26.43 16.54
N LEU A 117 3.11 25.91 16.27
CA LEU A 117 3.36 25.07 15.11
C LEU A 117 3.02 23.61 15.44
N TYR A 118 1.95 23.10 14.85
CA TYR A 118 1.59 21.68 14.89
C TYR A 118 0.81 21.32 13.64
N PHE A 119 0.88 20.04 13.24
CA PHE A 119 0.47 19.57 11.92
C PHE A 119 1.15 20.28 10.74
N PRO A 120 2.49 20.50 10.75
CA PRO A 120 3.21 21.22 9.69
C PRO A 120 3.02 20.57 8.31
N PHE A 121 2.85 19.24 8.26
CA PHE A 121 2.51 18.51 7.04
C PHE A 121 1.20 19.00 6.42
N TYR A 122 0.12 19.05 7.20
CA TYR A 122 -1.19 19.51 6.73
C TYR A 122 -1.22 21.02 6.43
N ILE A 123 -0.48 21.84 7.20
CA ILE A 123 -0.28 23.25 6.87
C ILE A 123 0.39 23.39 5.49
N SER A 124 1.42 22.60 5.23
CA SER A 124 2.13 22.61 3.94
C SER A 124 1.23 22.18 2.79
N LEU A 125 0.40 21.15 2.97
CA LEU A 125 -0.61 20.76 1.98
C LEU A 125 -1.60 21.90 1.68
N GLY A 126 -2.07 22.59 2.72
CA GLY A 126 -2.92 23.76 2.58
C GLY A 126 -2.28 24.91 1.79
N LYS A 127 -0.99 25.15 2.00
CA LYS A 127 -0.21 26.17 1.27
C LYS A 127 -0.06 25.83 -0.21
N LEU A 128 0.20 24.57 -0.52
CA LEU A 128 0.57 24.14 -1.86
C LEU A 128 -0.66 23.84 -2.73
N PHE A 129 -1.70 23.25 -2.14
CA PHE A 129 -2.83 22.69 -2.89
C PHE A 129 -4.20 23.18 -2.40
N GLY A 130 -4.24 23.95 -1.31
CA GLY A 130 -5.49 24.43 -0.70
C GLY A 130 -6.19 23.41 0.21
N PRO A 131 -7.23 23.85 0.94
CA PRO A 131 -7.89 23.04 1.96
C PRO A 131 -9.12 22.31 1.38
N SER A 132 -8.88 21.25 0.60
CA SER A 132 -9.95 20.43 0.03
C SER A 132 -9.92 18.99 0.54
N LEU A 133 -11.09 18.34 0.55
CA LEU A 133 -11.18 16.90 0.87
C LEU A 133 -10.41 16.04 -0.12
N ALA A 134 -10.35 16.44 -1.40
CA ALA A 134 -9.59 15.74 -2.42
C ALA A 134 -8.09 15.75 -2.09
N VAL A 135 -7.52 16.90 -1.68
CA VAL A 135 -6.12 16.99 -1.26
C VAL A 135 -5.88 16.18 0.00
N PHE A 136 -6.79 16.27 0.99
CA PHE A 136 -6.69 15.51 2.23
C PHE A 136 -6.65 14.00 1.99
N HIS A 137 -7.60 13.46 1.22
CA HIS A 137 -7.64 12.03 0.92
C HIS A 137 -6.54 11.59 -0.04
N GLY A 138 -6.19 12.43 -1.03
CA GLY A 138 -5.09 12.16 -1.95
C GLY A 138 -3.75 12.01 -1.21
N ALA A 139 -3.47 12.91 -0.27
CA ALA A 139 -2.28 12.81 0.58
C ALA A 139 -2.27 11.53 1.42
N ARG A 140 -3.42 11.14 2.00
CA ARG A 140 -3.52 9.89 2.78
C ARG A 140 -3.24 8.66 1.93
N LEU A 141 -3.82 8.57 0.73
CA LEU A 141 -3.58 7.46 -0.18
C LEU A 141 -2.12 7.39 -0.62
N ALA A 142 -1.50 8.54 -0.91
CA ALA A 142 -0.09 8.62 -1.26
C ALA A 142 0.84 8.14 -0.13
N CYS A 143 0.47 8.36 1.13
CA CYS A 143 1.25 7.91 2.29
C CYS A 143 1.00 6.44 2.67
N THR A 144 -0.04 5.79 2.14
CA THR A 144 -0.34 4.37 2.42
C THR A 144 0.25 3.40 1.41
N LEU A 145 0.73 3.90 0.27
CA LEU A 145 1.39 3.13 -0.79
C LEU A 145 2.90 3.07 -0.55
#